data_AF-A0A4Y2CAD3-F1
#
_entry.id   AF-A0A4Y2CAD3-F1
#
_cell.length_a   1.000
_cell.length_b   1.000
_cell.length_c   1.000
_cell.angle_alpha   90.00
_cell.angle_beta   90.00
_cell.angle_gamma   90.00
#
_symmetry.space_group_name_H-M   'P 1'
#
loop_
_entity.id
_entity.type
_entity.pdbx_description
1 polymer ?
#
loop_
_entity_poly.entity_id
_entity_poly.type
_entity_poly.pdbx_seq_one_letter_code
_entity_poly.pdbx_strand_id
1 'polypeptide(L)'
;MTFLAKGKKCDLIALATEMGEEPRPDMNIMGLKALITGSQSYEEEFVKGMLDTIISSRKEEAEKEEKEFQLEKMRIEARMATPNGNLADERQVHNNSRFEMSKAMPKFDAKEGDIVLYMSLFERQAKRLKSDPSDWVSCLIPLMPTEIVELIARVPEEEFFNFDTKERQRRVGKISSMKTQITFKVGLMT
;
A
#
# COMPACT_ATOMS: atom_id res chain seq x y z
N MET A 1 -42.76 -37.74 -3.86
CA MET A 1 -41.41 -37.63 -3.25
C MET A 1 -41.07 -36.15 -3.21
N THR A 2 -40.81 -35.57 -2.03
CA THR A 2 -40.82 -34.11 -1.84
C THR A 2 -39.56 -33.44 -2.41
N PHE A 3 -39.68 -32.80 -3.58
CA PHE A 3 -38.60 -32.04 -4.24
C PHE A 3 -38.02 -30.92 -3.36
N LEU A 4 -38.80 -30.45 -2.37
CA LEU A 4 -38.37 -29.55 -1.29
C LEU A 4 -37.20 -30.09 -0.45
N ALA A 5 -36.83 -31.37 -0.56
CA ALA A 5 -35.62 -31.91 0.04
C ALA A 5 -34.32 -31.43 -0.63
N LYS A 6 -34.39 -30.90 -1.86
CA LYS A 6 -33.23 -30.37 -2.59
C LYS A 6 -32.75 -29.00 -2.06
N GLY A 7 -33.68 -28.20 -1.54
CA GLY A 7 -33.40 -26.85 -1.05
C GLY A 7 -32.85 -26.83 0.38
N LYS A 8 -31.94 -25.89 0.66
CA LYS A 8 -31.47 -25.58 2.03
C LYS A 8 -32.51 -24.70 2.75
N LYS A 9 -32.32 -24.47 4.05
CA LYS A 9 -33.21 -23.61 4.86
C LYS A 9 -33.42 -22.23 4.23
N CYS A 10 -32.35 -21.59 3.76
CA CYS A 10 -32.41 -20.30 3.06
C CYS A 10 -33.22 -20.38 1.75
N ASP A 11 -33.02 -21.43 0.96
CA ASP A 11 -33.76 -21.64 -0.30
C ASP A 11 -35.26 -21.80 -0.05
N LEU A 12 -35.64 -22.51 1.01
CA LEU A 12 -37.05 -22.70 1.41
C LEU A 12 -37.69 -21.43 1.97
N ILE A 13 -36.92 -20.59 2.67
CA ILE A 13 -37.39 -19.27 3.13
C ILE A 13 -37.62 -18.35 1.93
N ALA A 14 -36.68 -18.31 0.98
CA ALA A 14 -36.83 -17.53 -0.25
C ALA A 14 -38.07 -17.99 -1.04
N LEU A 15 -38.24 -19.30 -1.20
CA LEU A 15 -39.39 -19.89 -1.89
C LEU A 15 -40.72 -19.50 -1.24
N ALA A 16 -40.84 -19.62 0.09
CA ALA A 16 -42.06 -19.23 0.79
C ALA A 16 -42.33 -17.73 0.64
N THR A 17 -41.30 -16.88 0.72
CA THR A 17 -41.41 -15.43 0.51
C THR A 17 -41.91 -15.10 -0.90
N GLU A 18 -41.39 -15.80 -1.92
CA GLU A 18 -41.75 -15.59 -3.32
C GLU A 18 -43.16 -16.11 -3.66
N MET A 19 -43.66 -17.09 -2.90
CA MET A 19 -45.06 -17.50 -2.95
C MET A 19 -46.02 -16.54 -2.21
N GLY A 20 -45.51 -15.46 -1.60
CA GLY A 20 -46.31 -14.50 -0.84
C GLY A 20 -46.66 -14.94 0.58
N GLU A 21 -46.03 -16.00 1.08
CA GLU A 21 -46.10 -16.39 2.49
C GLU A 21 -45.05 -15.60 3.28
N GLU A 22 -45.28 -15.36 4.58
CA GLU A 22 -44.31 -14.74 5.48
C GLU A 22 -43.62 -15.82 6.35
N PRO A 23 -42.58 -16.50 5.84
CA PRO A 23 -41.85 -17.48 6.62
C PRO A 23 -41.10 -16.80 7.76
N ARG A 24 -41.28 -17.30 8.98
CA ARG A 24 -40.46 -16.83 10.10
C ARG A 24 -39.03 -17.35 9.95
N PRO A 25 -37.98 -16.52 10.13
CA PRO A 25 -36.58 -16.94 9.94
C PRO A 25 -36.12 -18.04 10.91
N ASP A 26 -36.78 -18.15 12.06
CA ASP A 26 -36.54 -19.16 13.11
C ASP A 26 -37.18 -20.51 12.80
N MET A 27 -38.15 -20.57 11.88
CA MET A 27 -38.89 -21.77 11.53
C MET A 27 -37.97 -22.90 11.04
N ASN A 28 -38.22 -24.14 11.46
CA ASN A 28 -37.41 -25.28 11.05
C ASN A 28 -37.77 -25.71 9.61
N ILE A 29 -36.89 -26.51 8.97
CA ILE A 29 -37.09 -26.99 7.59
C ILE A 29 -38.44 -27.70 7.41
N MET A 30 -38.88 -28.45 8.43
CA MET A 30 -40.16 -29.16 8.39
C MET A 30 -41.36 -28.20 8.40
N GLY A 31 -41.31 -27.16 9.22
CA GLY A 31 -42.32 -26.11 9.30
C GLY A 31 -42.38 -25.28 8.03
N LEU A 32 -41.22 -24.97 7.42
CA LEU A 32 -41.16 -24.30 6.11
C LEU A 32 -41.80 -25.17 5.02
N LYS A 33 -41.50 -26.48 4.98
CA LYS A 33 -42.12 -27.40 4.02
C LYS A 33 -43.64 -27.50 4.22
N ALA A 34 -44.09 -27.53 5.48
CA ALA A 34 -45.51 -27.57 5.80
C ALA A 34 -46.23 -26.27 5.38
N LEU A 35 -45.58 -25.12 5.58
CA LEU A 35 -46.10 -23.82 5.15
C LEU A 35 -46.25 -23.76 3.63
N ILE A 36 -45.22 -24.17 2.89
CA ILE A 36 -45.23 -24.19 1.42
C ILE A 36 -46.30 -25.14 0.87
N THR A 37 -46.38 -26.35 1.43
CA THR A 37 -47.33 -27.38 0.95
C THR A 37 -48.77 -27.08 1.38
N GLY A 38 -48.95 -26.29 2.44
CA GLY A 38 -50.26 -25.89 2.96
C GLY A 38 -50.81 -24.60 2.33
N SER A 39 -50.05 -23.94 1.45
CA SER A 39 -50.47 -22.71 0.78
C SER A 39 -51.59 -22.97 -0.21
N GLN A 40 -52.55 -22.05 -0.30
CA GLN A 40 -53.72 -22.17 -1.19
C GLN A 40 -53.32 -22.10 -2.68
N SER A 41 -52.18 -21.50 -2.99
CA SER A 41 -51.60 -21.37 -4.33
C SER A 41 -50.54 -22.42 -4.63
N TYR A 42 -50.48 -23.53 -3.88
CA TYR A 42 -49.50 -24.58 -4.09
C TYR A 42 -49.77 -25.34 -5.40
N GLU A 43 -48.86 -25.21 -6.37
CA GLU A 43 -48.85 -25.97 -7.61
C GLU A 43 -47.48 -26.63 -7.80
N GLU A 44 -47.42 -27.97 -7.76
CA GLU A 44 -46.16 -28.72 -7.60
C GLU A 44 -45.10 -28.41 -8.67
N GLU A 45 -45.50 -28.30 -9.94
CA GLU A 45 -44.55 -28.00 -11.03
C GLU A 45 -44.04 -26.56 -10.98
N PHE A 46 -44.91 -25.61 -10.64
CA PHE A 46 -44.58 -24.21 -10.50
C PHE A 46 -43.61 -23.99 -9.34
N VAL A 47 -43.94 -24.52 -8.15
CA VAL A 47 -43.12 -24.41 -6.93
C VAL A 47 -41.78 -25.11 -7.11
N LYS A 48 -41.75 -26.22 -7.85
CA LYS A 48 -40.50 -26.90 -8.22
C LYS A 48 -39.63 -26.04 -9.13
N GLY A 49 -40.21 -25.40 -10.14
CA GLY A 49 -39.50 -24.46 -11.02
C GLY A 49 -38.91 -23.26 -10.27
N MET A 50 -39.67 -22.69 -9.34
CA MET A 50 -39.20 -21.61 -8.46
C MET A 50 -38.02 -22.07 -7.60
N LEU A 51 -38.14 -23.24 -6.94
CA LEU A 51 -37.06 -23.78 -6.12
C LEU A 51 -35.79 -24.04 -6.93
N ASP A 52 -35.92 -24.62 -8.12
CA ASP A 52 -34.78 -24.88 -8.99
C ASP A 52 -34.11 -23.57 -9.44
N THR A 53 -34.89 -22.51 -9.69
CA THR A 53 -34.39 -21.15 -10.01
C THR A 53 -33.62 -20.53 -8.84
N ILE A 54 -34.18 -20.59 -7.62
CA ILE A 54 -33.52 -20.10 -6.40
C ILE A 54 -32.19 -20.82 -6.15
N ILE A 55 -32.19 -22.16 -6.27
CA ILE A 55 -30.98 -22.97 -6.09
C ILE A 55 -29.94 -22.62 -7.17
N SER A 56 -30.38 -22.42 -8.42
CA SER A 56 -29.48 -22.04 -9.52
C SER A 56 -28.88 -20.66 -9.29
N SER A 57 -29.68 -19.66 -8.91
CA SER A 57 -29.22 -18.30 -8.60
C SER A 57 -28.18 -18.31 -7.47
N ARG A 58 -28.43 -19.07 -6.39
CA ARG A 58 -27.47 -19.22 -5.29
C ARG A 58 -26.15 -19.85 -5.76
N LYS A 59 -26.21 -20.80 -6.69
CA LYS A 59 -25.01 -21.47 -7.22
C LYS A 59 -24.23 -20.54 -8.14
N GLU A 60 -24.92 -19.77 -8.97
CA GLU A 60 -24.32 -18.79 -9.87
C GLU A 60 -23.65 -17.65 -9.10
N GLU A 61 -24.27 -17.17 -8.02
CA GLU A 61 -23.71 -16.14 -7.15
C GLU A 61 -22.44 -16.63 -6.44
N ALA A 62 -22.45 -17.87 -5.93
CA ALA A 62 -21.26 -18.51 -5.37
C ALA A 62 -20.14 -18.69 -6.41
N GLU A 63 -20.48 -19.07 -7.65
CA GLU A 63 -19.50 -19.21 -8.73
C GLU A 63 -18.94 -17.84 -9.16
N LYS A 64 -19.76 -16.80 -9.13
CA LYS A 64 -19.33 -15.43 -9.42
C LYS A 64 -18.40 -14.91 -8.34
N GLU A 65 -18.72 -15.13 -7.07
CA GLU A 65 -17.86 -14.78 -5.94
C GLU A 65 -16.53 -15.54 -5.99
N GLU A 66 -16.55 -16.82 -6.36
CA GLU A 66 -15.32 -17.61 -6.54
C GLU A 66 -14.48 -17.12 -7.73
N LYS A 67 -15.12 -16.75 -8.84
CA LYS A 67 -14.45 -16.12 -10.00
C LYS A 67 -13.87 -14.76 -9.65
N GLU A 68 -14.58 -13.94 -8.88
CA GLU A 68 -14.10 -12.64 -8.41
C GLU A 68 -12.92 -12.82 -7.45
N PHE A 69 -13.00 -13.78 -6.52
CA PHE A 69 -11.91 -14.11 -5.62
C PHE A 69 -10.67 -14.64 -6.37
N GLN A 70 -10.87 -15.50 -7.38
CA GLN A 70 -9.76 -15.97 -8.22
C GLN A 70 -9.17 -14.85 -9.07
N LEU A 71 -9.99 -13.95 -9.63
CA LEU A 71 -9.52 -12.81 -10.39
C LEU A 71 -8.75 -11.83 -9.51
N GLU A 72 -9.21 -11.60 -8.28
CA GLU A 72 -8.53 -10.74 -7.32
C GLU A 72 -7.22 -11.36 -6.83
N LYS A 73 -7.21 -12.69 -6.61
CA LYS A 73 -5.98 -13.43 -6.33
C LYS A 73 -4.98 -13.33 -7.50
N MET A 74 -5.43 -13.53 -8.74
CA MET A 74 -4.60 -13.36 -9.93
C MET A 74 -4.14 -11.91 -10.10
N ARG A 75 -4.95 -10.91 -9.75
CA ARG A 75 -4.53 -9.49 -9.76
C ARG A 75 -3.45 -9.22 -8.74
N ILE A 76 -3.58 -9.74 -7.53
CA ILE A 76 -2.58 -9.59 -6.46
C ILE A 76 -1.29 -10.32 -6.85
N GLU A 77 -1.39 -11.55 -7.37
CA GLU A 77 -0.23 -12.31 -7.86
C GLU A 77 0.42 -11.63 -9.07
N ALA A 78 -0.36 -11.13 -10.04
CA ALA A 78 0.16 -10.35 -11.16
C ALA A 78 0.83 -9.07 -10.69
N ARG A 79 0.24 -8.35 -9.72
CA ARG A 79 0.86 -7.16 -9.10
C ARG A 79 2.15 -7.48 -8.36
N MET A 80 2.26 -8.68 -7.79
CA MET A 80 3.51 -9.17 -7.16
C MET A 80 4.51 -9.70 -8.19
N ALA A 81 4.04 -10.23 -9.33
CA ALA A 81 4.87 -10.80 -10.40
C ALA A 81 5.32 -9.78 -11.46
N THR A 82 4.62 -8.65 -11.60
CA THR A 82 5.04 -7.53 -12.44
C THR A 82 5.87 -6.55 -11.61
N PRO A 83 7.18 -6.41 -11.84
CA PRO A 83 7.87 -5.19 -11.47
C PRO A 83 7.40 -4.09 -12.43
N ASN A 84 6.43 -3.29 -11.97
CA ASN A 84 5.98 -1.99 -12.50
C ASN A 84 4.61 -1.90 -13.20
N GLY A 85 3.84 -0.96 -12.67
CA GLY A 85 2.81 -0.21 -13.37
C GLY A 85 2.29 0.91 -12.46
N ASN A 86 3.00 2.05 -12.45
CA ASN A 86 2.47 3.39 -12.12
C ASN A 86 2.58 3.93 -10.67
N LEU A 87 3.08 3.16 -9.70
CA LEU A 87 3.53 3.68 -8.38
C LEU A 87 5.02 3.46 -8.10
N ALA A 88 5.69 2.73 -8.98
CA ALA A 88 7.09 2.39 -8.86
C ALA A 88 8.01 3.40 -9.55
N ASP A 89 7.51 4.28 -10.42
CA ASP A 89 8.37 5.10 -11.27
C ASP A 89 9.22 6.08 -10.45
N GLU A 90 8.61 6.84 -9.53
CA GLU A 90 9.39 7.75 -8.66
C GLU A 90 10.28 6.99 -7.67
N ARG A 91 9.76 5.97 -6.97
CA ARG A 91 10.56 5.22 -5.99
C ARG A 91 11.69 4.42 -6.62
N GLN A 92 11.51 3.86 -7.82
CA GLN A 92 12.53 3.04 -8.49
C GLN A 92 13.60 3.92 -9.16
N VAL A 93 13.23 5.07 -9.75
CA VAL A 93 14.19 6.07 -10.22
C VAL A 93 14.99 6.64 -9.04
N HIS A 94 14.33 6.99 -7.94
CA HIS A 94 14.97 7.47 -6.71
C HIS A 94 15.89 6.40 -6.08
N ASN A 95 15.45 5.13 -6.02
CA ASN A 95 16.26 4.03 -5.46
C ASN A 95 17.46 3.68 -6.35
N ASN A 96 17.32 3.76 -7.68
CA ASN A 96 18.42 3.59 -8.61
C ASN A 96 19.43 4.73 -8.48
N SER A 97 18.98 5.98 -8.41
CA SER A 97 19.82 7.16 -8.18
C SER A 97 20.63 7.04 -6.88
N ARG A 98 19.98 6.63 -5.78
CA ARG A 98 20.61 6.40 -4.47
C ARG A 98 21.66 5.29 -4.50
N PHE A 99 21.35 4.18 -5.17
CA PHE A 99 22.27 3.05 -5.30
C PHE A 99 23.48 3.38 -6.18
N GLU A 100 23.26 4.03 -7.34
CA GLU A 100 24.34 4.47 -8.23
C GLU A 100 25.23 5.53 -7.57
N MET A 101 24.65 6.44 -6.79
CA MET A 101 25.40 7.40 -5.98
C MET A 101 26.32 6.71 -4.96
N SER A 102 25.82 5.68 -4.27
CA SER A 102 26.60 4.91 -3.29
C SER A 102 27.77 4.12 -3.89
N LYS A 103 27.72 3.82 -5.20
CA LYS A 103 28.84 3.23 -5.94
C LYS A 103 29.82 4.29 -6.44
N ALA A 104 29.30 5.46 -6.85
CA ALA A 104 30.10 6.54 -7.43
C ALA A 104 30.90 7.33 -6.38
N MET A 105 30.50 7.26 -5.12
CA MET A 105 31.12 8.01 -4.02
C MET A 105 31.58 7.11 -2.87
N PRO A 106 32.79 7.33 -2.33
CA PRO A 106 33.19 6.69 -1.08
C PRO A 106 32.39 7.27 0.10
N LYS A 107 32.27 6.50 1.17
CA LYS A 107 31.73 7.01 2.44
C LYS A 107 32.59 8.15 2.96
N PHE A 108 31.96 9.17 3.52
CA PHE A 108 32.67 10.30 4.11
C PHE A 108 33.43 9.85 5.37
N ASP A 109 34.72 10.16 5.44
CA ASP A 109 35.51 9.98 6.66
C ASP A 109 35.62 11.30 7.42
N ALA A 110 34.99 11.38 8.58
CA ALA A 110 35.01 12.58 9.42
C ALA A 110 36.39 12.88 10.06
N LYS A 111 37.33 11.92 10.05
CA LYS A 111 38.66 12.08 10.66
C LYS A 111 39.65 12.75 9.71
N GLU A 112 39.59 12.41 8.43
CA GLU A 112 40.54 12.83 7.40
C GLU A 112 39.90 13.66 6.27
N GLY A 113 38.58 13.60 6.11
CA GLY A 113 37.86 14.20 4.99
C GLY A 113 37.53 15.68 5.18
N ASP A 114 37.82 16.48 4.15
CA ASP A 114 37.29 17.84 4.01
C ASP A 114 35.85 17.77 3.50
N ILE A 115 34.92 18.22 4.34
CA ILE A 115 33.49 18.19 4.05
C ILE A 115 33.10 19.11 2.89
N VAL A 116 33.76 20.27 2.73
CA VAL A 116 33.46 21.21 1.63
C VAL A 116 33.81 20.57 0.30
N LEU A 117 34.95 19.89 0.25
CA LEU A 117 35.40 19.16 -0.92
C LEU A 117 34.48 17.97 -1.22
N TYR A 118 34.10 17.21 -0.19
CA TYR A 118 33.19 16.08 -0.31
C TYR A 118 31.82 16.49 -0.87
N MET A 119 31.23 17.56 -0.32
CA MET A 119 29.95 18.11 -0.81
C MET A 119 30.06 18.63 -2.24
N SER A 120 31.19 19.24 -2.62
CA SER A 120 31.44 19.71 -3.99
C SER A 120 31.62 18.57 -4.99
N LEU A 121 32.12 17.41 -4.54
CA LEU A 121 32.18 16.20 -5.34
C LEU A 121 30.80 15.56 -5.47
N PHE A 122 30.03 15.50 -4.38
CA PHE A 122 28.65 15.02 -4.37
C PHE A 122 27.76 15.80 -5.34
N GLU A 123 27.79 17.13 -5.28
CA GLU A 123 27.00 17.99 -6.19
C GLU A 123 27.36 17.72 -7.67
N ARG A 124 28.65 17.49 -7.96
CA ARG A 124 29.08 17.12 -9.32
C ARG A 124 28.58 15.75 -9.75
N GLN A 125 28.59 14.75 -8.86
CA GLN A 125 28.10 13.41 -9.20
C GLN A 125 26.58 13.39 -9.35
N ALA A 126 25.84 14.11 -8.50
CA ALA A 126 24.39 14.24 -8.60
C ALA A 126 23.96 14.89 -9.93
N LYS A 127 24.67 15.96 -10.35
CA LYS A 127 24.47 16.56 -11.67
C LYS A 127 24.81 15.62 -12.82
N ARG A 128 25.86 14.80 -12.70
CA ARG A 128 26.24 13.80 -13.72
C ARG A 128 25.22 12.68 -13.85
N LEU A 129 24.66 12.24 -12.74
CA LEU A 129 23.63 11.20 -12.68
C LEU A 129 22.22 11.74 -12.99
N LYS A 130 22.09 13.06 -13.21
CA LYS A 130 20.81 13.75 -13.41
C LYS A 130 19.80 13.46 -12.29
N SER A 131 20.30 13.30 -11.07
CA SER A 131 19.49 13.09 -9.87
C SER A 131 18.66 14.35 -9.58
N ASP A 132 17.37 14.20 -9.30
CA ASP A 132 16.51 15.33 -8.93
C ASP A 132 16.98 15.92 -7.59
N PRO A 133 17.06 17.26 -7.44
CA PRO A 133 17.38 17.91 -6.17
C PRO A 133 16.58 17.40 -4.98
N SER A 134 15.31 17.01 -5.16
CA SER A 134 14.47 16.41 -4.12
C SER A 134 15.08 15.16 -3.49
N ASP A 135 15.93 14.46 -4.24
CA ASP A 135 16.48 13.16 -3.89
C ASP A 135 17.92 13.27 -3.37
N TRP A 136 18.51 14.47 -3.37
CA TRP A 136 19.92 14.64 -3.01
C TRP A 136 20.15 14.33 -1.53
N VAL A 137 19.23 14.75 -0.66
CA VAL A 137 19.32 14.49 0.78
C VAL A 137 19.25 12.99 1.08
N SER A 138 18.31 12.29 0.43
CA SER A 138 18.14 10.85 0.62
C SER A 138 19.32 10.04 0.07
N CYS A 139 19.96 10.52 -1.00
CA CYS A 139 21.20 9.98 -1.56
C CYS A 139 22.43 10.25 -0.69
N LEU A 140 22.46 11.36 0.05
CA LEU A 140 23.57 11.75 0.91
C LEU A 140 23.58 10.99 2.25
N ILE A 141 22.42 10.75 2.87
CA ILE A 141 22.32 10.03 4.16
C ILE A 141 23.17 8.74 4.25
N PRO A 142 23.12 7.79 3.29
CA PRO A 142 23.88 6.54 3.38
C PRO A 142 25.40 6.71 3.19
N LEU A 143 25.83 7.86 2.67
CA LEU A 143 27.22 8.21 2.45
C LEU A 143 27.88 8.85 3.68
N MET A 144 27.08 9.31 4.64
CA MET A 144 27.55 9.99 5.85
C MET A 144 27.71 9.00 7.02
N PRO A 145 28.72 9.20 7.89
CA PRO A 145 28.80 8.52 9.18
C PRO A 145 27.53 8.72 10.01
N THR A 146 27.15 7.69 10.78
CA THR A 146 25.93 7.66 11.60
C THR A 146 25.86 8.85 12.56
N GLU A 147 27.00 9.27 13.11
CA GLU A 147 27.10 10.41 14.02
C GLU A 147 26.64 11.72 13.37
N ILE A 148 26.87 11.87 12.06
CA ILE A 148 26.44 13.06 11.31
C ILE A 148 24.95 12.94 10.94
N VAL A 149 24.48 11.75 10.57
CA VAL A 149 23.07 11.50 10.24
C VAL A 149 22.16 11.79 11.43
N GLU A 150 22.56 11.35 12.63
CA GLU A 150 21.83 11.65 13.88
C GLU A 150 21.82 13.15 14.22
N LEU A 151 22.87 13.88 13.83
CA LEU A 151 22.93 15.33 14.02
C LEU A 151 22.05 16.08 13.04
N ILE A 152 21.89 15.60 11.80
CA ILE A 152 20.98 16.17 10.80
C ILE A 152 19.54 15.92 11.20
N ALA A 153 19.19 14.71 11.66
CA ALA A 153 17.83 14.36 12.08
C ALA A 153 17.31 15.16 13.29
N ARG A 154 18.21 15.78 14.07
CA ARG A 154 17.88 16.63 15.22
C ARG A 154 17.74 18.12 14.89
N VAL A 155 18.01 18.55 13.66
CA VAL A 155 17.87 19.97 13.26
C VAL A 155 16.50 20.16 12.60
N PRO A 156 15.58 20.94 13.20
CA PRO A 156 14.29 21.23 12.58
C PRO A 156 14.49 22.13 11.34
N GLU A 157 13.67 21.95 10.31
CA GLU A 157 13.73 22.68 9.02
C GLU A 157 13.77 24.22 9.21
N GLU A 158 13.17 24.72 10.29
CA GLU A 158 13.09 26.13 10.67
C GLU A 158 14.45 26.75 11.07
N GLU A 159 15.43 25.95 11.53
CA GLU A 159 16.78 26.42 11.87
C GLU A 159 17.72 26.50 10.66
N PHE A 160 17.37 25.90 9.52
CA PHE A 160 18.20 25.93 8.31
C PHE A 160 18.27 27.32 7.67
N PHE A 161 17.16 28.07 7.72
CA PHE A 161 17.06 29.42 7.13
C PHE A 161 17.53 30.53 8.08
N ASN A 162 17.73 30.22 9.37
CA ASN A 162 18.08 31.20 10.40
C ASN A 162 19.58 31.16 10.77
N PHE A 163 20.44 30.76 9.83
CA PHE A 163 21.88 31.02 9.93
C PHE A 163 22.18 32.49 9.63
N ASP A 164 21.63 33.37 10.47
CA ASP A 164 21.96 34.77 10.46
C ASP A 164 23.42 34.91 10.92
N THR A 165 24.29 35.12 9.93
CA THR A 165 25.64 35.71 9.82
C THR A 165 26.58 35.91 11.03
N LYS A 166 26.14 35.76 12.29
CA LYS A 166 26.89 36.09 13.52
C LYS A 166 27.55 34.91 14.24
N GLU A 167 27.17 33.66 14.00
CA GLU A 167 27.87 32.49 14.61
C GLU A 167 29.14 32.06 13.86
N ARG A 168 29.53 32.76 12.78
CA ARG A 168 30.71 32.44 11.94
C ARG A 168 32.06 32.51 12.68
N GLN A 169 32.13 33.14 13.85
CA GLN A 169 33.41 33.45 14.51
C GLN A 169 33.62 32.82 15.89
N ARG A 170 32.66 32.13 16.53
CA ARG A 170 32.82 31.78 17.95
C ARG A 170 33.07 30.31 18.31
N ARG A 171 32.89 29.31 17.43
CA ARG A 171 33.08 27.90 17.85
C ARG A 171 33.87 27.06 16.84
N VAL A 172 35.20 27.21 16.93
CA VAL A 172 36.16 26.24 16.36
C VAL A 172 36.20 25.02 17.27
N GLY A 173 35.32 24.07 16.99
CA GLY A 173 35.50 22.66 17.33
C GLY A 173 35.25 21.88 16.06
N LYS A 174 36.21 21.06 15.61
CA LYS A 174 36.20 20.41 14.27
C LYS A 174 34.87 19.75 13.89
N ILE A 175 34.13 19.22 14.86
CA ILE A 175 32.81 18.60 14.67
C ILE A 175 31.67 19.64 14.52
N SER A 176 31.75 20.76 15.25
CA SER A 176 30.76 21.86 15.16
C SER A 176 30.83 22.58 13.81
N SER A 177 32.03 22.75 13.26
CA SER A 177 32.22 23.37 11.93
C SER A 177 31.69 22.48 10.81
N MET A 178 31.91 21.16 10.89
CA MET A 178 31.39 20.21 9.92
C MET A 178 29.85 20.18 9.94
N LYS A 179 29.24 20.14 11.13
CA LYS A 179 27.79 20.16 11.29
C LYS A 179 27.17 21.40 10.62
N THR A 180 27.66 22.59 10.94
CA THR A 180 27.15 23.85 10.37
C THR A 180 27.27 23.90 8.85
N GLN A 181 28.38 23.41 8.29
CA GLN A 181 28.59 23.43 6.83
C GLN A 181 27.69 22.43 6.09
N ILE A 182 27.45 21.25 6.67
CA ILE A 182 26.54 20.25 6.08
C ILE A 182 25.10 20.75 6.14
N THR A 183 24.65 21.22 7.30
CA THR A 183 23.31 21.79 7.47
C THR A 183 23.08 22.95 6.49
N PHE A 184 24.01 23.91 6.39
CA PHE A 184 23.89 25.02 5.44
C PHE A 184 23.79 24.57 3.99
N LYS A 185 24.62 23.62 3.56
CA LYS A 185 24.65 23.18 2.17
C LYS A 185 23.44 22.31 1.80
N VAL A 186 22.96 21.48 2.73
CA VAL A 186 21.71 20.72 2.59
C VAL A 186 20.51 21.68 2.50
N GLY A 187 20.45 22.71 3.34
CA GLY A 187 19.40 23.73 3.28
C GLY A 187 19.38 24.56 2.00
N LEU A 188 20.52 24.69 1.29
CA LEU A 188 20.59 25.32 -0.03
C LEU A 188 20.21 24.38 -1.19
N MET A 189 20.12 23.07 -0.94
CA MET A 189 19.81 22.05 -1.95
C MET A 189 18.33 21.65 -1.96
N THR A 190 17.56 22.08 -0.95
CA THR A 190 16.12 21.81 -0.79
C THR A 190 15.32 23.04 -1.22
#